data_AF-A0A169FLM9-F1
#
_entry.id   AF-A0A169FLM9-F1
#
_cell.length_a   1.000
_cell.length_b   1.000
_cell.length_c   1.000
_cell.angle_alpha   90.00
_cell.angle_beta   90.00
_cell.angle_gamma   90.00
#
_symmetry.space_group_name_H-M   'P 1'
#
loop_
_entity.id
_entity.type
_entity.pdbx_description
1 polymer ?
#
loop_
_entity_poly.entity_id
_entity_poly.type
_entity_poly.pdbx_seq_one_letter_code
_entity_poly.pdbx_strand_id
1 'polypeptide(L)'
;MEEEKTKKVLKYREAVIAKFLNYQEEESNVFMPNEIFSDIQKPFKEIAAQKVRNRPHKFIKVETLKGIRNKRGQNEGANSTHIAFAYSYYYFITWLYRYVKYGQFKINVEDIKEILGYARTSVEVDYIIKKNGILDQINYTQTTTDYPIAWEMDDFNGLEFMLLSDAEPETRTLMYREKGRNYKVKYPVKHFHRSLETYESGEMDGLFFEPYDFDVIPFEIFLFCMGKKELGVRGFYLYCYIKRMNGFYGGGYDASYERLSEETGIPKSTLEDDMKLVRQYRMVNIVDQMDYFVHGLSKEERKATSYVANSYKLFSETKIPIKTIDRMSLVDYRAMQESKRTAPTAEEIDDQMWGLPSNL
;
A
#
# COMPACT_ATOMS: atom_id res chain seq x y z
N MET A 1 15.84 38.94 -11.35
CA MET A 1 15.24 37.76 -10.70
C MET A 1 14.04 37.32 -11.53
N GLU A 2 14.29 36.76 -12.71
CA GLU A 2 13.32 35.92 -13.39
C GLU A 2 13.68 34.48 -13.02
N GLU A 3 13.34 34.06 -11.79
CA GLU A 3 13.09 32.64 -11.61
C GLU A 3 11.79 32.37 -12.34
N GLU A 4 11.94 31.82 -13.56
CA GLU A 4 10.85 31.30 -14.34
C GLU A 4 9.90 30.54 -13.42
N LYS A 5 8.61 30.90 -13.50
CA LYS A 5 7.50 30.15 -12.91
C LYS A 5 7.33 28.81 -13.64
N THR A 6 8.39 28.02 -13.80
CA THR A 6 8.28 26.62 -14.19
C THR A 6 7.56 25.93 -13.05
N LYS A 7 6.25 25.75 -13.23
CA LYS A 7 5.37 25.07 -12.29
C LYS A 7 6.00 23.71 -11.97
N LYS A 8 6.57 23.58 -10.78
CA LYS A 8 7.33 22.42 -10.34
C LYS A 8 6.40 21.21 -10.36
N VAL A 9 6.54 20.35 -11.38
CA VAL A 9 5.79 19.09 -11.46
C VAL A 9 6.35 18.17 -10.40
N LEU A 10 5.54 17.86 -9.38
CA LEU A 10 5.99 17.08 -8.22
C LEU A 10 5.98 15.57 -8.49
N LYS A 11 5.04 15.09 -9.32
CA LYS A 11 4.84 13.66 -9.57
C LYS A 11 6.02 12.98 -10.28
N TYR A 12 6.24 11.71 -9.95
CA TYR A 12 7.18 10.79 -10.62
C TYR A 12 8.64 11.21 -10.59
N ARG A 13 9.04 11.89 -9.51
CA ARG A 13 10.42 12.33 -9.28
C ARG A 13 10.72 12.29 -7.79
N GLU A 14 11.25 11.17 -7.33
CA GLU A 14 11.55 10.91 -5.91
C GLU A 14 12.28 12.06 -5.22
N ALA A 15 13.45 12.48 -5.75
CA ALA A 15 14.23 13.58 -5.20
C ALA A 15 13.48 14.94 -5.18
N VAL A 16 12.56 15.16 -6.13
CA VAL A 16 11.76 16.40 -6.18
C VAL A 16 10.68 16.38 -5.11
N ILE A 17 10.06 15.23 -4.87
CA ILE A 17 9.08 15.01 -3.80
C ILE A 17 9.78 15.15 -2.45
N ALA A 18 10.88 14.42 -2.22
CA ALA A 18 11.64 14.48 -0.97
C ALA A 18 12.09 15.91 -0.63
N LYS A 19 12.63 16.65 -1.62
CA LYS A 19 13.01 18.05 -1.46
C LYS A 19 11.82 18.97 -1.19
N PHE A 20 10.66 18.74 -1.83
CA PHE A 20 9.46 19.52 -1.58
C PHE A 20 8.93 19.30 -0.16
N LEU A 21 9.01 18.06 0.34
CA LEU A 21 8.53 17.68 1.66
C LEU A 21 9.50 17.99 2.80
N ASN A 22 10.69 18.50 2.48
CA ASN A 22 11.78 18.67 3.44
C ASN A 22 12.00 17.39 4.26
N TYR A 23 12.05 16.24 3.57
CA TYR A 23 12.20 14.93 4.19
C TYR A 23 13.60 14.76 4.82
N GLN A 24 13.65 14.20 6.02
CA GLN A 24 14.87 13.81 6.73
C GLN A 24 14.83 12.31 7.06
N GLU A 25 15.98 11.63 7.13
CA GLU A 25 16.03 10.17 7.30
C GLU A 25 15.41 9.70 8.64
N GLU A 26 15.49 10.53 9.68
CA GLU A 26 14.87 10.31 10.99
C GLU A 26 13.33 10.25 10.89
N GLU A 27 12.77 10.74 9.78
CA GLU A 27 11.34 10.75 9.49
C GLU A 27 10.88 9.51 8.73
N SER A 28 11.71 8.46 8.66
CA SER A 28 11.41 7.24 7.92
C SER A 28 10.27 6.42 8.54
N ASN A 29 10.16 6.36 9.87
CA ASN A 29 9.26 5.41 10.52
C ASN A 29 7.80 5.90 10.53
N VAL A 30 6.95 5.26 9.73
CA VAL A 30 5.49 5.49 9.77
C VAL A 30 4.79 4.22 10.22
N PHE A 31 3.93 4.37 11.23
CA PHE A 31 3.12 3.28 11.76
C PHE A 31 1.79 3.23 11.03
N MET A 32 1.29 2.03 10.76
CA MET A 32 0.00 1.83 10.11
C MET A 32 -0.82 0.81 10.90
N PRO A 33 -2.12 1.08 11.13
CA PRO A 33 -2.98 0.15 11.86
C PRO A 33 -3.19 -1.11 11.03
N ASN A 34 -3.08 -2.28 11.65
CA ASN A 34 -3.22 -3.56 10.96
C ASN A 34 -4.59 -3.69 10.26
N GLU A 35 -5.67 -3.24 10.90
CA GLU A 35 -7.04 -3.34 10.41
C GLU A 35 -7.35 -2.49 9.16
N ILE A 36 -6.46 -1.57 8.76
CA ILE A 36 -6.70 -0.61 7.67
C ILE A 36 -7.03 -1.26 6.33
N PHE A 37 -6.41 -2.40 6.01
CA PHE A 37 -6.63 -3.07 4.73
C PHE A 37 -8.06 -3.57 4.59
N SER A 38 -8.62 -4.13 5.66
CA SER A 38 -10.02 -4.56 5.71
C SER A 38 -10.98 -3.38 5.82
N ASP A 39 -10.67 -2.40 6.65
CA ASP A 39 -11.54 -1.25 6.93
C ASP A 39 -11.75 -0.38 5.70
N ILE A 40 -10.68 -0.09 4.95
CA ILE A 40 -10.79 0.72 3.73
C ILE A 40 -11.63 0.00 2.68
N GLN A 41 -11.54 -1.33 2.55
CA GLN A 41 -12.27 -2.07 1.53
C GLN A 41 -13.78 -2.12 1.75
N LYS A 42 -14.22 -2.19 3.02
CA LYS A 42 -15.62 -2.32 3.39
C LYS A 42 -16.54 -1.27 2.72
N PRO A 43 -16.31 0.04 2.84
CA PRO A 43 -17.16 1.06 2.21
C PRO A 43 -17.15 0.95 0.68
N PHE A 44 -16.03 0.56 0.06
CA PHE A 44 -15.99 0.34 -1.39
C PHE A 44 -16.84 -0.86 -1.82
N LYS A 45 -16.80 -1.97 -1.06
CA LYS A 45 -17.65 -3.15 -1.30
C LYS A 45 -19.13 -2.80 -1.13
N GLU A 46 -19.49 -2.01 -0.13
CA GLU A 46 -20.87 -1.54 0.10
C GLU A 46 -21.37 -0.64 -1.03
N ILE A 47 -20.58 0.34 -1.47
CA ILE A 47 -20.89 1.20 -2.62
C ILE A 47 -21.08 0.35 -3.90
N ALA A 48 -20.22 -0.65 -4.12
CA ALA A 48 -20.35 -1.56 -5.26
C ALA A 48 -21.65 -2.38 -5.19
N ALA A 49 -22.01 -2.91 -4.01
CA ALA A 49 -23.21 -3.68 -3.79
C ALA A 49 -24.50 -2.86 -3.99
N GLN A 50 -24.54 -1.62 -3.49
CA GLN A 50 -25.67 -0.71 -3.69
C GLN A 50 -25.91 -0.41 -5.18
N LYS A 51 -24.84 -0.26 -5.96
CA LYS A 51 -24.95 -0.03 -7.42
C LYS A 51 -25.53 -1.22 -8.18
N VAL A 52 -25.25 -2.45 -7.75
CA VAL A 52 -25.82 -3.66 -8.37
C VAL A 52 -27.33 -3.70 -8.18
N ARG A 53 -27.82 -3.34 -6.99
CA ARG A 53 -29.25 -3.30 -6.68
C ARG A 53 -30.02 -2.23 -7.48
N ASN A 54 -29.38 -1.12 -7.80
CA ASN A 54 -30.04 0.05 -8.41
C ASN A 54 -29.92 0.14 -9.95
N ARG A 55 -29.37 -0.87 -10.64
CA ARG A 55 -29.21 -0.85 -12.12
C ARG A 55 -30.27 -1.69 -12.83
N PRO A 56 -31.26 -1.10 -13.53
CA PRO A 56 -31.86 -1.80 -14.67
C PRO A 56 -30.76 -2.03 -15.72
N HIS A 57 -30.69 -3.22 -16.30
CA HIS A 57 -29.67 -3.62 -17.27
C HIS A 57 -29.75 -2.78 -18.58
N LYS A 58 -29.25 -1.55 -18.56
CA LYS A 58 -29.13 -0.72 -19.77
C LYS A 58 -27.71 -0.86 -20.33
N PHE A 59 -27.57 -1.71 -21.35
CA PHE A 59 -26.36 -1.74 -22.17
C PHE A 59 -26.30 -0.49 -23.04
N ILE A 60 -25.15 0.17 -23.09
CA ILE A 60 -24.91 1.28 -24.02
C ILE A 60 -24.27 0.69 -25.28
N LYS A 61 -24.93 0.86 -26.42
CA LYS A 61 -24.35 0.57 -27.73
C LYS A 61 -23.32 1.66 -28.04
N VAL A 62 -22.05 1.29 -28.18
CA VAL A 62 -20.96 2.19 -28.57
C VAL A 62 -20.48 1.78 -29.95
N GLU A 63 -20.59 2.68 -30.91
CA GLU A 63 -20.10 2.48 -32.25
C GLU A 63 -18.58 2.69 -32.27
N THR A 64 -17.85 1.74 -32.85
CA THR A 64 -16.40 1.79 -33.01
C THR A 64 -16.04 1.57 -34.47
N LEU A 65 -14.80 1.87 -34.88
CA LEU A 65 -14.29 1.59 -36.24
C LEU A 65 -14.42 0.10 -36.65
N LYS A 66 -14.69 -0.82 -35.72
CA LYS A 66 -14.92 -2.26 -35.93
C LYS A 66 -16.40 -2.68 -35.73
N GLY A 67 -17.34 -1.74 -35.69
CA GLY A 67 -18.78 -1.97 -35.49
C GLY A 67 -19.32 -1.59 -34.10
N ILE A 68 -20.60 -1.87 -33.86
CA ILE A 68 -21.32 -1.57 -32.62
C ILE A 68 -20.96 -2.60 -31.54
N ARG A 69 -20.34 -2.15 -30.44
CA ARG A 69 -20.08 -2.95 -29.24
C ARG A 69 -20.98 -2.49 -28.11
N ASN A 70 -21.63 -3.43 -27.42
CA ASN A 70 -22.28 -3.14 -26.15
C ASN A 70 -21.18 -2.95 -25.10
N LYS A 71 -20.90 -1.70 -24.70
CA LYS A 71 -20.03 -1.43 -23.54
C LYS A 71 -20.91 -1.41 -22.29
N ARG A 72 -20.53 -2.19 -21.27
CA ARG A 72 -20.93 -1.86 -19.89
C ARG A 72 -20.41 -0.45 -19.61
N GLY A 73 -21.28 0.44 -19.15
CA GLY A 73 -20.84 1.78 -18.72
C GLY A 73 -19.65 1.65 -17.77
N GLN A 74 -18.65 2.53 -17.92
CA GLN A 74 -17.48 2.53 -17.04
C GLN A 74 -17.97 2.46 -15.59
N ASN A 75 -17.55 1.42 -14.88
CA ASN A 75 -17.94 1.24 -13.50
C ASN A 75 -17.23 2.32 -12.69
N GLU A 76 -17.92 3.41 -12.34
CA GLU A 76 -17.52 4.34 -11.28
C GLU A 76 -17.60 3.68 -9.88
N GLY A 77 -17.36 2.39 -9.76
CA GLY A 77 -17.41 1.63 -8.50
C GLY A 77 -16.01 1.19 -8.10
N ALA A 78 -15.71 1.24 -6.80
CA ALA A 78 -14.58 0.57 -6.12
C ALA A 78 -13.43 0.17 -7.05
N ASN A 79 -12.73 1.14 -7.62
CA ASN A 79 -11.56 0.86 -8.41
C ASN A 79 -10.45 0.46 -7.43
N SER A 80 -9.75 -0.66 -7.68
CA SER A 80 -8.52 -1.03 -6.97
C SER A 80 -7.57 0.15 -6.76
N THR A 81 -7.50 1.06 -7.73
CA THR A 81 -6.70 2.29 -7.66
C THR A 81 -7.21 3.24 -6.56
N HIS A 82 -8.52 3.32 -6.31
CA HIS A 82 -9.11 4.15 -5.26
C HIS A 82 -8.91 3.56 -3.86
N ILE A 83 -8.93 2.23 -3.73
CA ILE A 83 -8.56 1.53 -2.49
C ILE A 83 -7.10 1.85 -2.16
N ALA A 84 -6.21 1.65 -3.14
CA ALA A 84 -4.79 1.95 -3.01
C ALA A 84 -4.52 3.43 -2.72
N PHE A 85 -5.27 4.33 -3.36
CA PHE A 85 -5.21 5.77 -3.07
C PHE A 85 -5.65 6.08 -1.64
N ALA A 86 -6.76 5.52 -1.15
CA ALA A 86 -7.24 5.76 0.21
C ALA A 86 -6.18 5.36 1.25
N TYR A 87 -5.55 4.18 1.08
CA TYR A 87 -4.45 3.73 1.93
C TYR A 87 -3.25 4.67 1.85
N SER A 88 -2.78 5.00 0.63
CA SER A 88 -1.60 5.84 0.42
C SER A 88 -1.81 7.28 0.92
N TYR A 89 -3.03 7.79 0.77
CA TYR A 89 -3.42 9.09 1.32
C TYR A 89 -3.36 9.07 2.83
N TYR A 90 -3.97 8.07 3.47
CA TYR A 90 -3.98 7.95 4.92
C TYR A 90 -2.56 7.85 5.48
N TYR A 91 -1.73 6.97 4.90
CA TYR A 91 -0.31 6.85 5.20
C TYR A 91 0.41 8.21 5.15
N PHE A 92 0.20 8.95 4.05
CA PHE A 92 0.92 10.19 3.83
C PHE A 92 0.48 11.31 4.78
N ILE A 93 -0.83 11.47 5.05
CA ILE A 93 -1.27 12.47 6.04
C ILE A 93 -0.80 12.13 7.45
N THR A 94 -0.70 10.85 7.81
CA THR A 94 -0.14 10.43 9.09
C THR A 94 1.31 10.87 9.19
N TRP A 95 2.11 10.65 8.15
CA TRP A 95 3.50 11.11 8.11
C TRP A 95 3.59 12.64 8.25
N LEU A 96 2.76 13.39 7.51
CA LEU A 96 2.71 14.86 7.60
C LEU A 96 2.35 15.34 9.01
N TYR A 97 1.46 14.63 9.70
CA TYR A 97 1.02 14.96 11.06
C TYR A 97 2.11 14.63 12.09
N ARG A 98 2.62 13.39 12.07
CA ARG A 98 3.65 12.89 12.99
C ARG A 98 4.89 13.77 13.00
N TYR A 99 5.34 14.17 11.83
CA TYR A 99 6.56 14.97 11.67
C TYR A 99 6.28 16.47 11.47
N VAL A 100 5.06 16.90 11.82
CA VAL A 100 4.70 18.33 11.98
C VAL A 100 4.96 19.15 10.70
N LYS A 101 4.80 18.50 9.55
CA LYS A 101 5.01 19.11 8.23
C LYS A 101 3.95 20.17 7.94
N TYR A 102 2.76 20.01 8.51
CA TYR A 102 1.71 21.03 8.48
C TYR A 102 2.10 22.33 9.18
N GLY A 103 2.99 22.31 10.17
CA GLY A 103 3.59 23.51 10.76
C GLY A 103 4.65 24.13 9.85
N GLN A 104 5.54 23.29 9.31
CA GLN A 104 6.74 23.72 8.57
C GLN A 104 6.46 24.41 7.23
N PHE A 105 5.51 23.91 6.43
CA PHE A 105 5.20 24.51 5.11
C PHE A 105 3.74 24.34 4.75
N LYS A 106 3.29 25.08 3.73
CA LYS A 106 1.92 25.00 3.24
C LYS A 106 1.82 23.85 2.23
N ILE A 107 1.06 22.82 2.58
CA ILE A 107 0.71 21.72 1.67
C ILE A 107 -0.81 21.63 1.54
N ASN A 108 -1.33 21.67 0.32
CA ASN A 108 -2.76 21.61 0.07
C ASN A 108 -3.19 20.25 -0.50
N VAL A 109 -4.50 20.02 -0.57
CA VAL A 109 -5.08 18.80 -1.17
C VAL A 109 -4.62 18.61 -2.62
N GLU A 110 -4.44 19.69 -3.37
CA GLU A 110 -3.93 19.64 -4.74
C GLU A 110 -2.50 19.09 -4.81
N ASP A 111 -1.64 19.48 -3.87
CA ASP A 111 -0.25 19.01 -3.79
C ASP A 111 -0.22 17.53 -3.39
N ILE A 112 -1.05 17.14 -2.42
CA ILE A 112 -1.18 15.74 -1.99
C ILE A 112 -1.65 14.86 -3.17
N LYS A 113 -2.67 15.29 -3.93
CA LYS A 113 -3.11 14.58 -5.13
C LYS A 113 -1.97 14.42 -6.14
N GLU A 114 -1.21 15.49 -6.38
CA GLU A 114 -0.09 15.45 -7.31
C GLU A 114 1.00 14.48 -6.87
N ILE A 115 1.38 14.49 -5.59
CA ILE A 115 2.35 13.54 -5.01
C ILE A 115 1.87 12.10 -5.17
N LEU A 116 0.58 11.85 -4.94
CA LEU A 116 -0.05 10.53 -5.11
C LEU A 116 -0.28 10.13 -6.59
N GLY A 117 0.25 10.91 -7.54
CA GLY A 117 0.22 10.60 -8.98
C GLY A 117 -1.05 11.05 -9.72
N TYR A 118 -1.95 11.77 -9.05
CA TYR A 118 -3.17 12.32 -9.65
C TYR A 118 -2.95 13.73 -10.19
N ALA A 119 -3.85 14.21 -11.04
CA ALA A 119 -3.86 15.63 -11.39
C ALA A 119 -4.30 16.47 -10.18
N ARG A 120 -3.67 17.63 -9.98
CA ARG A 120 -4.03 18.59 -8.92
C ARG A 120 -5.53 18.89 -8.85
N THR A 121 -6.15 19.03 -10.01
CA THR A 121 -7.58 19.35 -10.18
C THR A 121 -8.47 18.12 -10.30
N SER A 122 -7.94 16.91 -10.08
CA SER A 122 -8.74 15.68 -10.21
C SER A 122 -9.80 15.64 -9.12
N VAL A 123 -11.07 15.53 -9.54
CA VAL A 123 -12.22 15.33 -8.64
C VAL A 123 -12.52 13.85 -8.38
N GLU A 124 -11.87 12.96 -9.12
CA GLU A 124 -12.13 11.51 -9.12
C GLU A 124 -11.97 10.89 -7.73
N VAL A 125 -11.02 11.41 -6.93
CA VAL A 125 -10.70 10.90 -5.59
C VAL A 125 -11.27 11.77 -4.46
N ASP A 126 -11.97 12.87 -4.76
CA ASP A 126 -12.46 13.79 -3.73
C ASP A 126 -13.45 13.14 -2.79
N TYR A 127 -14.27 12.21 -3.27
CA TYR A 127 -15.23 11.51 -2.42
C TYR A 127 -14.57 10.66 -1.33
N ILE A 128 -13.27 10.34 -1.49
CA ILE A 128 -12.49 9.60 -0.49
C ILE A 128 -12.01 10.54 0.62
N ILE A 129 -11.52 11.72 0.24
CA ILE A 129 -10.72 12.60 1.11
C ILE A 129 -11.39 13.92 1.50
N LYS A 130 -12.52 14.29 0.88
CA LYS A 130 -13.25 15.51 1.26
C LYS A 130 -13.84 15.38 2.67
N LYS A 131 -14.36 16.48 3.22
CA LYS A 131 -15.14 16.44 4.47
C LYS A 131 -16.35 15.51 4.29
N ASN A 132 -16.56 14.59 5.24
CA ASN A 132 -17.59 13.54 5.17
C ASN A 132 -17.39 12.59 3.97
N GLY A 133 -16.16 12.49 3.44
CA GLY A 133 -15.76 11.48 2.47
C GLY A 133 -15.57 10.11 3.11
N ILE A 134 -15.15 9.11 2.33
CA ILE A 134 -15.02 7.72 2.81
C ILE A 134 -14.16 7.64 4.07
N LEU A 135 -12.97 8.25 4.08
CA LEU A 135 -12.05 8.14 5.22
C LEU A 135 -12.60 8.80 6.50
N ASP A 136 -13.39 9.87 6.35
CA ASP A 136 -14.09 10.48 7.48
C ASP A 136 -15.22 9.56 7.98
N GLN A 137 -15.97 8.93 7.06
CA GLN A 137 -17.09 8.03 7.40
C GLN A 137 -16.66 6.78 8.14
N ILE A 138 -15.46 6.25 7.85
CA ILE A 138 -14.89 5.10 8.56
C ILE A 138 -14.04 5.50 9.77
N ASN A 139 -14.08 6.77 10.19
CA ASN A 139 -13.34 7.32 11.33
C ASN A 139 -11.82 7.12 11.24
N TYR A 140 -11.26 7.22 10.04
CA TYR A 140 -9.80 7.26 9.85
C TYR A 140 -9.30 8.70 9.82
N THR A 141 -10.10 9.63 9.30
CA THR A 141 -9.71 11.04 9.20
C THR A 141 -10.77 11.97 9.73
N GLN A 142 -10.33 13.14 10.23
CA GLN A 142 -11.22 14.24 10.55
C GLN A 142 -10.68 15.54 9.94
N THR A 143 -11.56 16.37 9.40
CA THR A 143 -11.15 17.67 8.85
C THR A 143 -11.06 18.69 9.98
N THR A 144 -9.88 19.27 10.20
CA THR A 144 -9.63 20.27 11.24
C THR A 144 -8.83 21.45 10.70
N THR A 145 -8.93 22.60 11.37
CA THR A 145 -8.05 23.77 11.18
C THR A 145 -6.94 23.85 12.22
N ASP A 146 -6.96 22.93 13.18
CA ASP A 146 -5.98 22.83 14.26
C ASP A 146 -5.02 21.67 13.96
N TYR A 147 -3.74 22.00 13.80
CA TYR A 147 -2.72 21.11 13.27
C TYR A 147 -1.41 21.31 14.03
N PRO A 148 -0.53 20.30 14.06
CA PRO A 148 0.66 20.36 14.89
C PRO A 148 1.66 21.35 14.29
N ILE A 149 2.28 22.13 15.17
CA ILE A 149 3.34 23.09 14.84
C ILE A 149 4.68 22.74 15.47
N ALA A 150 4.67 21.93 16.53
CA ALA A 150 5.85 21.28 17.10
C ALA A 150 5.44 19.94 17.72
N TRP A 151 6.43 19.11 18.02
CA TRP A 151 6.28 17.90 18.81
C TRP A 151 7.49 17.76 19.72
N GLU A 152 7.31 17.09 20.85
CA GLU A 152 8.37 16.72 21.77
C GLU A 152 8.15 15.31 22.32
N MET A 153 9.22 14.68 22.80
CA MET A 153 9.12 13.44 23.57
C MET A 153 9.41 13.80 25.01
N ASP A 154 8.37 13.77 25.83
CA ASP A 154 8.46 13.91 27.28
C ASP A 154 8.79 12.56 27.91
N ASP A 155 9.68 12.55 28.89
CA ASP A 155 10.14 11.33 29.55
C ASP A 155 9.02 10.60 30.31
N PHE A 156 7.95 11.30 30.71
CA PHE A 156 6.84 10.75 31.47
C PHE A 156 5.59 10.51 30.62
N ASN A 157 5.26 11.46 29.73
CA ASN A 157 4.03 11.46 28.93
C ASN A 157 4.22 10.92 27.51
N GLY A 158 5.47 10.70 27.08
CA GLY A 158 5.78 10.21 25.74
C GLY A 158 5.64 11.31 24.67
N LEU A 159 5.10 10.94 23.51
CA LEU A 159 4.99 11.87 22.37
C LEU A 159 3.89 12.91 22.61
N GLU A 160 4.26 14.19 22.66
CA GLU A 160 3.32 15.30 22.80
C GLU A 160 3.37 16.21 21.56
N PHE A 161 2.20 16.68 21.11
CA PHE A 161 2.08 17.60 19.99
C PHE A 161 1.62 18.97 20.48
N MET A 162 2.37 20.02 20.14
CA MET A 162 1.89 21.39 20.28
C MET A 162 1.03 21.72 19.06
N LEU A 163 -0.27 21.91 19.27
CA LEU A 163 -1.20 22.29 18.21
C LEU A 163 -1.17 23.80 17.98
N LEU A 164 -1.76 24.23 16.86
CA LEU A 164 -1.87 25.65 16.55
C LEU A 164 -2.71 26.39 17.59
N SER A 165 -3.73 25.74 18.16
CA SER A 165 -4.57 26.29 19.22
C SER A 165 -3.81 26.59 20.51
N ASP A 166 -2.78 25.79 20.82
CA ASP A 166 -1.91 25.94 21.99
C ASP A 166 -0.86 27.06 21.82
N ALA A 167 -0.64 27.51 20.59
CA ALA A 167 0.41 28.46 20.27
C ALA A 167 0.08 29.89 20.73
N GLU A 168 1.14 30.63 21.09
CA GLU A 168 1.04 32.05 21.44
C GLU A 168 0.33 32.88 20.34
N PRO A 169 -0.41 33.95 20.70
CA PRO A 169 -1.16 34.78 19.75
C PRO A 169 -0.34 35.29 18.55
N GLU A 170 0.93 35.64 18.77
CA GLU A 170 1.86 36.11 17.74
C GLU A 170 2.16 35.00 16.73
N THR A 171 2.47 33.80 17.22
CA THR A 171 2.74 32.60 16.39
C THR A 171 1.51 32.21 15.58
N ARG A 172 0.32 32.21 16.19
CA ARG A 172 -0.95 31.96 15.47
C ARG A 172 -1.19 32.99 14.39
N THR A 173 -0.94 34.27 14.68
CA THR A 173 -1.10 35.36 13.71
C THR A 173 -0.16 35.20 12.52
N LEU A 174 1.08 34.79 12.75
CA LEU A 174 2.05 34.48 11.70
C LEU A 174 1.58 33.30 10.83
N MET A 175 1.19 32.19 11.45
CA MET A 175 0.68 31.01 10.75
C MET A 175 -0.56 31.32 9.90
N TYR A 176 -1.49 32.13 10.43
CA TYR A 176 -2.66 32.59 9.68
C TYR A 176 -2.31 33.49 8.51
N ARG A 177 -1.25 34.29 8.61
CA ARG A 177 -0.78 35.13 7.50
C ARG A 177 -0.20 34.27 6.37
N GLU A 178 0.58 33.24 6.71
CA GLU A 178 1.24 32.38 5.73
C GLU A 178 0.29 31.37 5.07
N LYS A 179 -0.56 30.71 5.86
CA LYS A 179 -1.39 29.59 5.39
C LYS A 179 -2.84 30.00 5.15
N GLY A 180 -3.32 31.00 5.87
CA GLY A 180 -4.71 31.46 5.89
C GLY A 180 -5.48 30.91 7.10
N ARG A 181 -6.42 31.70 7.65
CA ARG A 181 -7.26 31.31 8.81
C ARG A 181 -8.08 30.04 8.60
N ASN A 182 -8.41 29.73 7.34
CA ASN A 182 -9.22 28.57 6.97
C ASN A 182 -8.37 27.44 6.37
N TYR A 183 -7.08 27.39 6.69
CA TYR A 183 -6.22 26.29 6.28
C TYR A 183 -6.70 25.00 6.98
N LYS A 184 -7.08 24.01 6.17
CA LYS A 184 -7.67 22.75 6.65
C LYS A 184 -6.71 21.61 6.37
N VAL A 185 -6.56 20.73 7.35
CA VAL A 185 -5.78 19.49 7.25
C VAL A 185 -6.66 18.29 7.59
N LYS A 186 -6.10 17.09 7.46
CA LYS A 186 -6.72 15.86 7.97
C LYS A 186 -6.00 15.38 9.21
N TYR A 187 -6.75 15.31 10.30
CA TYR A 187 -6.36 14.67 11.55
C TYR A 187 -6.46 13.14 11.40
N PRO A 188 -5.38 12.36 11.64
CA PRO A 188 -5.37 10.92 11.48
C PRO A 188 -5.93 10.23 12.74
N VAL A 189 -7.25 10.06 12.81
CA VAL A 189 -7.97 9.60 14.02
C VAL A 189 -7.34 8.36 14.64
N LYS A 190 -7.10 7.27 13.86
CA LYS A 190 -6.53 6.01 14.38
C LYS A 190 -5.13 6.11 14.99
N HIS A 191 -4.44 7.22 14.77
CA HIS A 191 -3.13 7.47 15.38
C HIS A 191 -3.23 8.09 16.77
N PHE A 192 -4.37 8.69 17.09
CA PHE A 192 -4.66 9.25 18.42
C PHE A 192 -5.65 8.39 19.20
N HIS A 193 -6.63 7.79 18.51
CA HIS A 193 -7.71 7.02 19.11
C HIS A 193 -7.98 5.75 18.29
N ARG A 194 -7.80 4.56 18.87
CA ARG A 194 -8.03 3.28 18.17
C ARG A 194 -9.50 3.03 17.88
N SER A 195 -10.37 3.43 18.79
CA SER A 195 -11.80 3.11 18.74
C SER A 195 -12.65 4.39 18.68
N LEU A 196 -13.94 4.22 18.35
CA LEU A 196 -14.89 5.32 18.48
C LEU A 196 -15.10 5.70 19.95
N GLU A 197 -15.05 4.72 20.86
CA GLU A 197 -15.19 4.92 22.30
C GLU A 197 -14.08 5.80 22.86
N THR A 198 -12.82 5.49 22.55
CA THR A 198 -11.68 6.30 23.00
C THR A 198 -11.62 7.67 22.34
N TYR A 199 -12.09 7.78 21.10
CA TYR A 199 -12.30 9.07 20.45
C TYR A 199 -13.37 9.92 21.16
N GLU A 200 -14.47 9.31 21.61
CA GLU A 200 -15.56 10.01 22.31
C GLU A 200 -15.20 10.35 23.77
N SER A 201 -14.45 9.48 24.46
CA SER A 201 -13.97 9.73 25.82
C SER A 201 -12.80 10.71 25.89
N GLY A 202 -12.09 10.90 24.77
CA GLY A 202 -10.86 11.70 24.68
C GLY A 202 -9.60 10.95 25.13
N GLU A 203 -9.70 9.65 25.39
CA GLU A 203 -8.57 8.79 25.74
C GLU A 203 -7.66 8.57 24.53
N MET A 204 -6.36 8.80 24.71
CA MET A 204 -5.36 8.71 23.64
C MET A 204 -4.66 7.34 23.65
N ASP A 205 -5.32 6.33 23.08
CA ASP A 205 -4.83 4.94 22.94
C ASP A 205 -4.29 4.63 21.53
N GLY A 206 -4.20 5.64 20.66
CA GLY A 206 -3.81 5.49 19.26
C GLY A 206 -2.34 5.12 19.05
N LEU A 207 -1.99 4.82 17.79
CA LEU A 207 -0.66 4.38 17.35
C LEU A 207 0.52 5.30 17.72
N PHE A 208 0.27 6.59 17.97
CA PHE A 208 1.30 7.52 18.42
C PHE A 208 1.71 7.31 19.87
N PHE A 209 0.80 6.78 20.70
CA PHE A 209 0.98 6.59 22.13
C PHE A 209 1.18 5.12 22.48
N GLU A 210 0.41 4.24 21.84
CA GLU A 210 0.44 2.81 22.08
C GLU A 210 0.81 2.02 20.81
N PRO A 211 2.12 1.82 20.57
CA PRO A 211 2.62 1.10 19.41
C PRO A 211 2.52 -0.42 19.67
N TYR A 212 1.32 -0.98 19.55
CA TYR A 212 1.09 -2.43 19.39
C TYR A 212 0.20 -2.70 18.16
N ASP A 213 0.23 -3.92 17.63
CA ASP A 213 -0.56 -4.32 16.46
C ASP A 213 -0.50 -3.34 15.27
N PHE A 214 0.73 -3.03 14.85
CA PHE A 214 1.00 -2.09 13.76
C PHE A 214 2.11 -2.58 12.84
N ASP A 215 2.10 -2.06 11.63
CA ASP A 215 3.19 -2.22 10.69
C ASP A 215 4.06 -0.95 10.64
N VAL A 216 5.38 -1.13 10.62
CA VAL A 216 6.33 -0.04 10.33
C VAL A 216 6.63 -0.04 8.84
N ILE A 217 6.29 1.04 8.15
CA ILE A 217 6.63 1.24 6.74
C ILE A 217 7.57 2.45 6.60
N PRO A 218 8.83 2.24 6.18
CA PRO A 218 9.77 3.31 5.86
C PRO A 218 9.22 4.29 4.81
N PHE A 219 9.38 5.58 5.03
CA PHE A 219 8.89 6.64 4.13
C PHE A 219 9.57 6.63 2.76
N GLU A 220 10.79 6.12 2.67
CA GLU A 220 11.54 5.91 1.43
C GLU A 220 10.79 5.00 0.48
N ILE A 221 10.02 4.03 0.99
CA ILE A 221 9.20 3.12 0.17
C ILE A 221 8.05 3.89 -0.47
N PHE A 222 7.45 4.84 0.27
CA PHE A 222 6.44 5.74 -0.26
C PHE A 222 7.04 6.65 -1.34
N LEU A 223 8.19 7.28 -1.05
CA LEU A 223 8.90 8.15 -1.98
C LEU A 223 9.28 7.40 -3.28
N PHE A 224 9.82 6.19 -3.16
CA PHE A 224 10.17 5.33 -4.29
C PHE A 224 8.95 5.04 -5.17
N CYS A 225 7.84 4.59 -4.56
CA CYS A 225 6.62 4.29 -5.30
C CYS A 225 6.01 5.52 -5.99
N MET A 226 5.91 6.65 -5.31
CA MET A 226 5.39 7.90 -5.91
C MET A 226 6.36 8.49 -6.94
N GLY A 227 7.65 8.17 -6.82
CA GLY A 227 8.72 8.52 -7.74
C GLY A 227 8.67 7.76 -9.07
N LYS A 228 8.02 6.59 -9.15
CA LYS A 228 7.92 5.79 -10.38
C LYS A 228 6.47 5.70 -10.86
N LYS A 229 6.21 6.20 -12.07
CA LYS A 229 4.85 6.27 -12.64
C LYS A 229 4.13 4.94 -12.71
N GLU A 230 4.85 3.87 -13.05
CA GLU A 230 4.27 2.52 -13.11
C GLU A 230 3.94 1.91 -11.73
N LEU A 231 4.56 2.36 -10.64
CA LEU A 231 4.25 1.86 -9.30
C LEU A 231 3.10 2.66 -8.66
N GLY A 232 3.36 3.94 -8.36
CA GLY A 232 2.39 4.84 -7.72
C GLY A 232 1.72 4.22 -6.48
N VAL A 233 0.44 4.59 -6.28
CA VAL A 233 -0.34 4.15 -5.11
C VAL A 233 -0.59 2.64 -5.09
N ARG A 234 -0.72 1.97 -6.25
CA ARG A 234 -0.99 0.52 -6.28
C ARG A 234 0.24 -0.31 -5.92
N GLY A 235 1.40 0.06 -6.46
CA GLY A 235 2.68 -0.57 -6.09
C GLY A 235 2.97 -0.40 -4.60
N PHE A 236 2.74 0.79 -4.06
CA PHE A 236 2.89 1.06 -2.62
C PHE A 236 1.92 0.22 -1.78
N TYR A 237 0.62 0.27 -2.08
CA TYR A 237 -0.41 -0.47 -1.36
C TYR A 237 -0.15 -1.98 -1.35
N LEU A 238 0.19 -2.56 -2.51
CA LEU A 238 0.50 -3.99 -2.64
C LEU A 238 1.74 -4.37 -1.84
N TYR A 239 2.82 -3.58 -1.91
CA TYR A 239 4.02 -3.82 -1.10
C TYR A 239 3.69 -3.80 0.39
N CYS A 240 2.97 -2.78 0.87
CA CYS A 240 2.63 -2.67 2.28
C CYS A 240 1.76 -3.83 2.75
N TYR A 241 0.82 -4.29 1.92
CA TYR A 241 0.02 -5.47 2.22
C TYR A 241 0.89 -6.72 2.38
N ILE A 242 1.79 -7.00 1.43
CA ILE A 242 2.67 -8.17 1.51
C ILE A 242 3.59 -8.08 2.74
N LYS A 243 4.15 -6.90 3.01
CA LYS A 243 5.01 -6.67 4.18
C LYS A 243 4.27 -6.97 5.48
N ARG A 244 3.03 -6.50 5.63
CA ARG A 244 2.17 -6.83 6.77
C ARG A 244 2.00 -8.34 6.92
N MET A 245 1.66 -9.01 5.83
CA MET A 245 1.42 -10.46 5.86
C MET A 245 2.70 -11.23 6.19
N ASN A 246 3.88 -10.73 5.79
CA ASN A 246 5.15 -11.31 6.23
C ASN A 246 5.38 -11.12 7.73
N GLY A 247 4.99 -9.99 8.32
CA GLY A 247 5.01 -9.81 9.77
C GLY A 247 4.12 -10.83 10.48
N PHE A 248 2.90 -11.06 9.96
CA PHE A 248 1.94 -12.00 10.54
C PHE A 248 2.35 -13.47 10.41
N TYR A 249 2.94 -13.87 9.28
CA TYR A 249 3.29 -15.26 8.97
C TYR A 249 4.78 -15.61 9.15
N GLY A 250 5.57 -14.74 9.78
CA GLY A 250 6.96 -15.05 10.13
C GLY A 250 7.96 -14.99 8.97
N GLY A 251 7.75 -14.09 8.00
CA GLY A 251 8.74 -13.72 6.98
C GLY A 251 8.35 -13.99 5.53
N GLY A 252 7.35 -14.84 5.30
CA GLY A 252 6.83 -15.15 3.96
C GLY A 252 5.31 -15.25 3.98
N TYR A 253 4.67 -14.94 2.86
CA TYR A 253 3.21 -15.05 2.74
C TYR A 253 2.85 -15.98 1.60
N ASP A 254 2.30 -17.15 1.92
CA ASP A 254 1.88 -18.13 0.93
C ASP A 254 0.43 -17.84 0.49
N ALA A 255 0.26 -17.39 -0.75
CA ALA A 255 -1.06 -17.05 -1.27
C ALA A 255 -1.21 -17.32 -2.76
N SER A 256 -2.44 -17.64 -3.19
CA SER A 256 -2.80 -17.61 -4.60
C SER A 256 -3.13 -16.19 -5.02
N TYR A 257 -3.10 -15.92 -6.34
CA TYR A 257 -3.56 -14.65 -6.89
C TYR A 257 -5.06 -14.43 -6.62
N GLU A 258 -5.87 -15.48 -6.53
CA GLU A 258 -7.27 -15.38 -6.14
C GLU A 258 -7.41 -14.83 -4.72
N ARG A 259 -6.69 -15.43 -3.76
CA ARG A 259 -6.71 -15.00 -2.36
C ARG A 259 -6.21 -13.56 -2.22
N LEU A 260 -5.08 -13.23 -2.84
CA LEU A 260 -4.57 -11.86 -2.85
C LEU A 260 -5.55 -10.88 -3.48
N SER A 261 -6.25 -11.26 -4.55
CA SER A 261 -7.24 -10.42 -5.21
C SER A 261 -8.42 -10.10 -4.28
N GLU A 262 -8.90 -11.10 -3.55
CA GLU A 262 -9.98 -10.95 -2.56
C GLU A 262 -9.56 -10.09 -1.36
N GLU A 263 -8.35 -10.33 -0.84
CA GLU A 263 -7.84 -9.68 0.36
C GLU A 263 -7.32 -8.26 0.12
N THR A 264 -6.92 -7.91 -1.10
CA THR A 264 -6.47 -6.54 -1.47
C THR A 264 -7.55 -5.74 -2.19
N GLY A 265 -8.58 -6.41 -2.71
CA GLY A 265 -9.58 -5.79 -3.58
C GLY A 265 -9.03 -5.40 -4.97
N ILE A 266 -7.82 -5.85 -5.33
CA ILE A 266 -7.23 -5.65 -6.66
C ILE A 266 -7.70 -6.78 -7.58
N PRO A 267 -8.33 -6.51 -8.74
CA PRO A 267 -8.69 -7.56 -9.69
C PRO A 267 -7.49 -8.40 -10.10
N LYS A 268 -7.66 -9.73 -10.17
CA LYS A 268 -6.59 -10.69 -10.49
C LYS A 268 -5.69 -10.27 -11.66
N SER A 269 -6.27 -9.84 -12.79
CA SER A 269 -5.48 -9.42 -13.96
C SER A 269 -4.58 -8.21 -13.65
N THR A 270 -5.11 -7.23 -12.91
CA THR A 270 -4.35 -6.05 -12.49
C THR A 270 -3.30 -6.41 -11.45
N LEU A 271 -3.63 -7.34 -10.55
CA LEU A 271 -2.72 -7.83 -9.53
C LEU A 271 -1.54 -8.58 -10.14
N GLU A 272 -1.73 -9.36 -11.21
CA GLU A 272 -0.63 -10.02 -11.93
C GLU A 272 0.35 -8.99 -12.53
N ASP A 273 -0.18 -7.92 -13.13
CA ASP A 273 0.62 -6.82 -13.68
C ASP A 273 1.35 -6.03 -12.58
N ASP A 274 0.65 -5.63 -11.52
CA ASP A 274 1.21 -4.89 -10.40
C ASP A 274 2.26 -5.75 -9.65
N MET A 275 2.01 -7.05 -9.45
CA MET A 275 2.95 -8.01 -8.84
C MET A 275 4.21 -8.17 -9.69
N LYS A 276 4.06 -8.26 -11.02
CA LYS A 276 5.20 -8.26 -11.95
C LYS A 276 6.04 -7.00 -11.78
N LEU A 277 5.41 -5.83 -11.67
CA LEU A 277 6.12 -4.55 -11.51
C LEU A 277 6.90 -4.49 -10.19
N VAL A 278 6.27 -4.80 -9.05
CA VAL A 278 6.97 -4.76 -7.75
C VAL A 278 8.13 -5.78 -7.69
N ARG A 279 8.04 -6.91 -8.41
CA ARG A 279 9.16 -7.86 -8.58
C ARG A 279 10.28 -7.28 -9.43
N GLN A 280 9.95 -6.63 -10.55
CA GLN A 280 10.93 -6.00 -11.44
C GLN A 280 11.72 -4.89 -10.74
N TYR A 281 11.16 -4.27 -9.70
CA TYR A 281 11.86 -3.30 -8.86
C TYR A 281 12.49 -3.92 -7.60
N ARG A 282 12.52 -5.25 -7.48
CA ARG A 282 12.99 -5.98 -6.30
C ARG A 282 12.32 -5.56 -4.98
N MET A 283 11.09 -5.07 -5.05
CA MET A 283 10.33 -4.74 -3.84
C MET A 283 9.77 -5.99 -3.17
N VAL A 284 9.36 -6.98 -3.96
CA VAL A 284 8.83 -8.25 -3.50
C VAL A 284 9.56 -9.39 -4.21
N ASN A 285 10.10 -10.33 -3.45
CA ASN A 285 10.59 -11.61 -3.96
C ASN A 285 9.44 -12.61 -4.01
N ILE A 286 9.53 -13.50 -5.00
CA ILE A 286 8.66 -14.65 -5.13
C ILE A 286 9.51 -15.90 -4.95
N VAL A 287 9.08 -16.78 -4.05
CA VAL A 287 9.62 -18.13 -3.88
C VAL A 287 8.55 -19.10 -4.36
N ASP A 288 8.82 -19.70 -5.52
CA ASP A 288 7.96 -20.75 -6.07
C ASP A 288 8.15 -22.03 -5.26
N GLN A 289 7.09 -22.52 -4.62
CA GLN A 289 7.11 -23.76 -3.82
C GLN A 289 7.06 -25.04 -4.69
N MET A 290 7.09 -24.86 -6.01
CA MET A 290 7.09 -25.92 -7.01
C MET A 290 8.20 -25.64 -8.03
N ASP A 291 8.87 -26.70 -8.49
CA ASP A 291 9.92 -26.59 -9.51
C ASP A 291 9.35 -26.15 -10.87
N TYR A 292 8.11 -26.55 -11.17
CA TYR A 292 7.44 -26.31 -12.45
C TYR A 292 5.98 -25.89 -12.27
N PHE A 293 5.52 -25.03 -13.17
CA PHE A 293 4.10 -24.78 -13.35
C PHE A 293 3.50 -25.86 -14.26
N VAL A 294 2.63 -26.69 -13.68
CA VAL A 294 2.05 -27.85 -14.35
C VAL A 294 0.59 -27.59 -14.68
N HIS A 295 0.25 -27.61 -15.97
CA HIS A 295 -1.14 -27.45 -16.40
C HIS A 295 -1.93 -28.74 -16.10
N GLY A 296 -3.16 -28.61 -15.58
CA GLY A 296 -4.02 -29.75 -15.26
C GLY A 296 -3.79 -30.40 -13.88
N LEU A 297 -2.79 -29.93 -13.12
CA LEU A 297 -2.60 -30.35 -11.73
C LEU A 297 -3.81 -29.92 -10.87
N SER A 298 -4.26 -30.79 -9.96
CA SER A 298 -5.41 -30.51 -9.09
C SER A 298 -5.12 -29.33 -8.14
N LYS A 299 -6.15 -28.75 -7.51
CA LYS A 299 -5.93 -27.62 -6.58
C LYS A 299 -5.16 -28.07 -5.33
N GLU A 300 -5.40 -29.30 -4.90
CA GLU A 300 -4.82 -29.92 -3.70
C GLU A 300 -3.34 -30.26 -3.89
N GLU A 301 -2.95 -30.57 -5.12
CA GLU A 301 -1.56 -30.86 -5.50
C GLU A 301 -0.73 -29.58 -5.75
N ARG A 302 -1.38 -28.43 -5.94
CA ARG A 302 -0.69 -27.15 -6.17
C ARG A 302 -0.27 -26.53 -4.85
N LYS A 303 0.99 -26.11 -4.78
CA LYS A 303 1.48 -25.29 -3.68
C LYS A 303 1.37 -23.81 -4.06
N ALA A 304 0.93 -22.99 -3.11
CA ALA A 304 0.89 -21.56 -3.28
C ALA A 304 2.30 -20.98 -3.40
N THR A 305 2.42 -19.88 -4.13
CA THR A 305 3.66 -19.10 -4.20
C THR A 305 3.83 -18.32 -2.89
N SER A 306 5.07 -18.24 -2.40
CA SER A 306 5.42 -17.40 -1.26
C SER A 306 5.88 -16.03 -1.72
N TYR A 307 5.35 -14.97 -1.11
CA TYR A 307 5.75 -13.58 -1.36
C TYR A 307 6.52 -13.04 -0.15
N VAL A 308 7.68 -12.41 -0.41
CA VAL A 308 8.54 -11.83 0.63
C VAL A 308 8.86 -10.39 0.27
N ALA A 309 8.42 -9.44 1.09
CA ALA A 309 8.73 -8.03 0.97
C ALA A 309 10.19 -7.78 1.34
N ASN A 310 10.92 -7.13 0.45
CA ASN A 310 12.32 -6.76 0.69
C ASN A 310 12.41 -5.44 1.46
N SER A 311 13.54 -5.23 2.14
CA SER A 311 13.91 -3.90 2.64
C SER A 311 14.16 -2.93 1.47
N TYR A 312 13.87 -1.63 1.68
CA TYR A 312 14.05 -0.59 0.66
C TYR A 312 15.48 -0.57 0.09
N LYS A 313 16.48 -0.92 0.91
CA LYS A 313 17.91 -0.98 0.52
C LYS A 313 18.20 -2.01 -0.58
N LEU A 314 17.28 -2.94 -0.82
CA LEU A 314 17.40 -3.99 -1.85
C LEU A 314 16.63 -3.65 -3.13
N PHE A 315 15.89 -2.53 -3.15
CA PHE A 315 15.13 -2.12 -4.33
C PHE A 315 16.09 -1.79 -5.46
N SER A 316 15.66 -2.05 -6.68
CA SER A 316 16.40 -1.69 -7.88
C SER A 316 15.88 -0.37 -8.42
N GLU A 317 16.77 0.57 -8.79
CA GLU A 317 16.34 1.84 -9.39
C GLU A 317 15.67 1.68 -10.76
N THR A 318 16.04 0.61 -11.47
CA THR A 318 15.54 0.25 -12.80
C THR A 318 14.91 -1.13 -12.78
N LYS A 319 13.98 -1.38 -13.70
CA LYS A 319 13.37 -2.70 -13.88
C LYS A 319 14.44 -3.75 -14.21
N ILE A 320 14.44 -4.83 -13.47
CA ILE A 320 15.25 -6.02 -13.77
C ILE A 320 14.41 -7.08 -14.51
N PRO A 321 15.03 -7.91 -15.38
CA PRO A 321 14.35 -9.07 -15.91
C PRO A 321 13.98 -10.03 -14.77
N ILE A 322 12.75 -10.55 -14.81
CA ILE A 322 12.27 -11.54 -13.83
C ILE A 322 12.32 -12.93 -14.45
N LYS A 323 12.85 -13.90 -13.71
CA LYS A 323 12.71 -15.31 -14.07
C LYS A 323 11.28 -15.76 -13.77
N THR A 324 10.63 -16.37 -14.74
CA THR A 324 9.35 -17.05 -14.56
C THR A 324 9.61 -18.53 -14.29
N ILE A 325 8.77 -19.15 -13.46
CA ILE A 325 8.75 -20.59 -13.28
C ILE A 325 8.62 -21.30 -14.63
N ASP A 326 9.38 -22.38 -14.82
CA ASP A 326 9.35 -23.18 -16.03
C ASP A 326 8.02 -23.97 -16.11
N ARG A 327 7.55 -24.27 -17.32
CA ARG A 327 6.29 -24.98 -17.54
C ARG A 327 6.56 -26.44 -17.90
N MET A 328 5.75 -27.35 -17.37
CA MET A 328 5.86 -28.79 -17.63
C MET A 328 4.48 -29.40 -17.88
N SER A 329 4.39 -30.43 -18.72
CA SER A 329 3.15 -31.17 -18.93
C SER A 329 2.82 -32.04 -17.71
N LEU A 330 1.54 -32.38 -17.51
CA LEU A 330 1.14 -33.26 -16.40
C LEU A 330 1.77 -34.65 -16.50
N VAL A 331 1.96 -35.16 -17.73
CA VAL A 331 2.56 -36.47 -17.98
C VAL A 331 4.04 -36.47 -17.57
N ASP A 332 4.80 -35.48 -18.05
CA ASP A 332 6.22 -35.37 -17.72
C ASP A 332 6.43 -35.12 -16.23
N TYR A 333 5.57 -34.32 -15.62
CA TYR A 333 5.62 -34.06 -14.18
C TYR A 333 5.40 -35.32 -13.35
N ARG A 334 4.42 -36.15 -13.73
CA ARG A 334 4.17 -37.43 -13.05
C ARG A 334 5.31 -38.40 -13.24
N ALA A 335 5.86 -38.51 -14.45
CA ALA A 335 7.03 -39.35 -14.72
C ALA A 335 8.25 -38.88 -13.90
N MET A 336 8.46 -37.57 -13.77
CA MET A 336 9.52 -36.99 -12.93
C MET A 336 9.30 -37.28 -11.43
N GLN A 337 8.07 -37.20 -10.93
CA GLN A 337 7.77 -37.53 -9.54
C GLN A 337 7.96 -39.03 -9.25
N GLU A 338 7.60 -39.90 -10.20
CA GLU A 338 7.82 -41.33 -10.10
C GLU A 338 9.32 -41.68 -10.11
N SER A 339 10.11 -41.05 -10.98
CA SER A 339 11.57 -41.24 -10.99
C SER A 339 12.24 -40.69 -9.72
N LYS A 340 11.76 -39.57 -9.16
CA LYS A 340 12.24 -39.07 -7.85
C LYS A 340 11.90 -40.03 -6.70
N ARG A 341 10.80 -40.77 -6.80
CA ARG A 341 10.40 -41.77 -5.79
C ARG A 341 11.18 -43.08 -5.89
N THR A 342 11.57 -43.48 -7.10
CA THR A 342 12.35 -44.70 -7.34
C THR A 342 13.86 -44.46 -7.31
N ALA A 343 14.31 -43.21 -7.27
CA ALA A 343 15.71 -42.87 -7.09
C ALA A 343 16.20 -43.34 -5.71
N PRO A 344 17.35 -44.04 -5.63
CA PRO A 344 17.90 -44.48 -4.36
C PRO A 344 18.21 -43.27 -3.47
N THR A 345 17.88 -43.40 -2.20
CA THR A 345 18.16 -42.40 -1.18
C THR A 345 19.67 -42.26 -0.95
N ALA A 346 20.10 -41.12 -0.37
CA ALA A 346 21.51 -40.90 -0.08
C ALA A 346 22.09 -42.00 0.84
N GLU A 347 21.28 -42.55 1.76
CA GLU A 347 21.65 -43.67 2.62
C GLU A 347 21.80 -44.97 1.84
N GLU A 348 20.90 -45.29 0.91
CA GLU A 348 21.03 -46.47 0.05
C GLU A 348 22.24 -46.39 -0.88
N ILE A 349 22.60 -45.19 -1.33
CA ILE A 349 23.82 -44.95 -2.12
C ILE A 349 25.06 -45.11 -1.24
N ASP A 350 25.04 -44.61 0.00
CA ASP A 350 26.15 -44.71 0.96
C ASP A 350 26.37 -46.17 1.39
N ASP A 351 25.30 -46.93 1.67
CA ASP A 351 25.36 -48.36 1.96
C ASP A 351 25.87 -49.17 0.75
N GLN A 352 25.53 -48.76 -0.48
CA GLN A 352 26.10 -49.37 -1.69
C GLN A 352 27.56 -48.99 -1.92
N MET A 353 28.00 -47.81 -1.50
CA MET A 353 29.37 -47.32 -1.69
C MET A 353 30.34 -47.75 -0.60
N TRP A 354 29.89 -47.81 0.66
CA TRP A 354 30.71 -48.05 1.85
C TRP A 354 30.31 -49.29 2.63
N GLY A 355 29.36 -50.08 2.11
CA GLY A 355 29.08 -51.44 2.56
C GLY A 355 30.30 -52.33 2.37
N LEU A 356 31.32 -52.15 3.20
CA LEU A 356 32.32 -53.17 3.47
C LEU A 356 31.57 -54.39 3.98
N PRO A 357 31.74 -55.57 3.37
CA PRO A 357 31.08 -56.77 3.85
C PRO A 357 31.50 -56.99 5.31
N SER A 358 30.52 -56.95 6.21
CA SER A 358 30.66 -57.20 7.65
C SER A 358 30.92 -58.68 7.96
N ASN A 359 31.71 -59.35 7.12
CA ASN A 359 32.22 -60.69 7.34
C ASN A 359 33.72 -60.60 7.65
N LEU A 360 34.03 -60.14 8.86
CA LEU A 360 35.29 -60.44 9.55
C LEU A 360 34.99 -60.79 11.02
#